data_AF-A0A1F6YDK0-F1
#
_entry.id   AF-A0A1F6YDK0-F1
#
_cell.length_a   1.000
_cell.length_b   1.000
_cell.length_c   1.000
_cell.angle_alpha   90.00
_cell.angle_beta   90.00
_cell.angle_gamma   90.00
#
_symmetry.space_group_name_H-M   'P 1'
#
loop_
_entity.id
_entity.type
_entity.pdbx_description
1 polymer ?
#
loop_
_entity_poly.entity_id
_entity_poly.type
_entity_poly.pdbx_seq_one_letter_code
_entity_poly.pdbx_strand_id
1 'polypeptide(L)'
;MTPEDKLKQKIWDFIYSFFLPFRKILLKAGLIWHKKGRQKYHIGWLTPGKTLEGLKQHLHDEWGFGNHFIAWVDEDQVLSWRKLTDFQDQYHLRVYKDGEICGHFEFTPEAHPLEHLEEKGERETKEDFLKFLGEFAVERKYVSHLKMDPDAFDPKSEISIETLKRI
;
A
#
# COMPACT_ATOMS: atom_id res chain seq x y z
N MET A 1 -10.70 15.58 10.06
CA MET A 1 -11.91 14.75 9.87
C MET A 1 -13.15 15.56 10.21
N THR A 2 -14.04 15.71 9.24
CA THR A 2 -15.39 16.25 9.41
C THR A 2 -16.29 15.24 10.15
N PRO A 3 -17.50 15.62 10.59
CA PRO A 3 -18.48 14.67 11.11
C PRO A 3 -18.85 13.57 10.10
N GLU A 4 -18.92 13.91 8.81
CA GLU A 4 -19.18 12.97 7.72
C GLU A 4 -18.05 11.96 7.56
N ASP A 5 -16.79 12.41 7.63
CA ASP A 5 -15.62 11.52 7.59
C ASP A 5 -15.64 10.51 8.75
N LYS A 6 -16.06 10.95 9.95
CA LYS A 6 -16.17 10.06 11.12
C LYS A 6 -17.26 9.01 10.92
N LEU A 7 -18.36 9.33 10.24
CA LEU A 7 -19.40 8.37 9.91
C LEU A 7 -18.90 7.37 8.87
N LYS A 8 -18.26 7.85 7.79
CA LYS A 8 -17.64 6.99 6.77
C LYS A 8 -16.62 6.03 7.39
N GLN A 9 -15.73 6.53 8.26
CA GLN A 9 -14.75 5.71 8.96
C GLN A 9 -15.42 4.57 9.74
N LYS A 10 -16.48 4.84 10.52
CA LYS A 10 -17.20 3.79 11.27
C LYS A 10 -17.82 2.72 10.37
N ILE A 11 -18.35 3.11 9.21
CA ILE A 11 -18.87 2.17 8.21
C ILE A 11 -17.74 1.29 7.69
N TRP A 12 -16.58 1.89 7.41
CA TRP A 12 -15.40 1.16 6.97
C TRP A 12 -14.86 0.22 8.05
N ASP A 13 -14.79 0.63 9.32
CA ASP A 13 -14.37 -0.25 10.43
C ASP A 13 -15.26 -1.49 10.53
N PHE A 14 -16.57 -1.30 10.35
CA PHE A 14 -17.51 -2.40 10.25
C PHE A 14 -17.19 -3.28 9.03
N ILE A 15 -17.05 -2.71 7.84
CA ILE A 15 -16.72 -3.47 6.62
C ILE A 15 -15.41 -4.25 6.78
N TYR A 16 -14.34 -3.62 7.30
CA TYR A 16 -13.03 -4.23 7.52
C TYR A 16 -13.11 -5.51 8.34
N SER A 17 -13.92 -5.50 9.40
CA SER A 17 -14.10 -6.65 10.29
C SER A 17 -14.65 -7.89 9.57
N PHE A 18 -15.41 -7.71 8.48
CA PHE A 18 -15.95 -8.81 7.67
C PHE A 18 -15.17 -9.07 6.38
N PHE A 19 -14.54 -8.04 5.82
CA PHE A 19 -13.88 -8.09 4.52
C PHE A 19 -12.65 -9.00 4.54
N LEU A 20 -11.85 -8.99 5.61
CA LEU A 20 -10.64 -9.80 5.70
C LEU A 20 -10.90 -11.32 5.62
N PRO A 21 -11.83 -11.90 6.41
CA PRO A 21 -12.24 -13.30 6.25
C PRO A 21 -12.83 -13.59 4.87
N PHE A 22 -13.70 -12.69 4.37
CA PHE A 22 -14.39 -12.88 3.10
C PHE A 22 -13.44 -12.87 1.90
N ARG A 23 -12.48 -11.93 1.87
CA ARG A 23 -11.43 -11.85 0.85
C ARG A 23 -10.57 -13.11 0.81
N LYS A 24 -10.16 -13.65 1.97
CA LYS A 24 -9.38 -14.90 2.04
C LYS A 24 -10.15 -16.07 1.42
N ILE A 25 -11.46 -16.15 1.65
CA ILE A 25 -12.32 -17.19 1.06
C ILE A 25 -12.41 -17.01 -0.46
N LEU A 26 -12.65 -15.80 -0.94
CA LEU A 26 -12.80 -15.49 -2.37
C LEU A 26 -11.51 -15.69 -3.17
N LEU A 27 -10.36 -15.30 -2.60
CA LEU A 27 -9.03 -15.56 -3.19
C LEU A 27 -8.76 -17.08 -3.25
N LYS A 28 -9.01 -17.82 -2.17
CA LYS A 28 -8.82 -19.28 -2.13
C LYS A 28 -9.76 -20.01 -3.09
N ALA A 29 -10.97 -19.48 -3.30
CA ALA A 29 -11.93 -19.99 -4.26
C ALA A 29 -11.59 -19.61 -5.72
N GLY A 30 -10.56 -18.79 -5.95
CA GLY A 30 -10.20 -18.30 -7.29
C GLY A 30 -11.25 -17.37 -7.92
N LEU A 31 -12.23 -16.90 -7.14
CA LEU A 31 -13.35 -16.09 -7.60
C LEU A 31 -12.97 -14.64 -7.83
N ILE A 32 -11.90 -14.18 -7.20
CA ILE A 32 -11.36 -12.84 -7.42
C ILE A 32 -9.90 -12.96 -7.83
N TRP A 33 -9.63 -12.54 -9.07
CA TRP A 33 -8.31 -12.45 -9.64
C TRP A 33 -8.18 -11.08 -10.31
N HIS A 34 -7.23 -10.26 -9.86
CA HIS A 34 -6.95 -8.97 -10.47
C HIS A 34 -5.69 -9.10 -11.33
N LYS A 35 -5.85 -9.24 -12.65
CA LYS A 35 -4.74 -9.18 -13.63
C LYS A 35 -4.42 -7.73 -14.00
N LYS A 36 -4.27 -6.86 -13.01
CA LYS A 36 -3.68 -5.55 -13.28
C LYS A 36 -2.17 -5.73 -13.19
N GLY A 37 -1.50 -5.34 -14.27
CA GLY A 37 -0.05 -5.42 -14.38
C GLY A 37 0.62 -4.41 -13.46
N ARG A 38 1.85 -4.01 -13.80
CA ARG A 38 2.58 -3.03 -13.01
C ARG A 38 1.88 -1.68 -13.00
N GLN A 39 1.88 -1.02 -11.84
CA GLN A 39 1.41 0.36 -11.71
C GLN A 39 2.28 1.32 -12.53
N LYS A 40 1.65 2.37 -13.06
CA LYS A 40 2.27 3.29 -14.04
C LYS A 40 3.37 4.19 -13.46
N TYR A 41 3.35 4.46 -12.16
CA TYR A 41 4.27 5.42 -11.52
C TYR A 41 5.51 4.73 -10.97
N HIS A 42 6.48 4.53 -11.84
CA HIS A 42 7.77 3.95 -11.51
C HIS A 42 8.62 4.93 -10.66
N ILE A 43 9.17 4.44 -9.54
CA ILE A 43 10.08 5.21 -8.68
C ILE A 43 11.52 4.76 -8.88
N GLY A 44 11.77 3.46 -8.86
CA GLY A 44 13.11 2.89 -8.95
C GLY A 44 13.13 1.39 -8.66
N TRP A 45 14.28 0.90 -8.22
CA TRP A 45 14.49 -0.49 -7.81
C TRP A 45 15.06 -0.57 -6.41
N LEU A 46 14.75 -1.65 -5.70
CA LEU A 46 15.33 -1.95 -4.40
C LEU A 46 16.86 -2.00 -4.51
N THR A 47 17.55 -1.27 -3.65
CA THR A 47 19.01 -1.23 -3.62
C THR A 47 19.61 -2.61 -3.40
N PRO A 48 20.66 -3.00 -4.17
CA PRO A 48 21.32 -4.29 -4.00
C PRO A 48 21.75 -4.54 -2.55
N GLY A 49 21.46 -5.73 -2.03
CA GLY A 49 21.81 -6.13 -0.66
C GLY A 49 20.86 -5.64 0.44
N LYS A 50 19.91 -4.74 0.14
CA LYS A 50 18.81 -4.42 1.06
C LYS A 50 17.73 -5.50 0.96
N THR A 51 17.01 -5.72 2.06
CA THR A 51 15.93 -6.74 2.15
C THR A 51 14.56 -6.08 2.16
N LEU A 52 13.52 -6.83 1.80
CA LEU A 52 12.13 -6.36 1.87
C LEU A 52 11.72 -6.06 3.32
N GLU A 53 12.18 -6.88 4.27
CA GLU A 53 11.98 -6.67 5.70
C GLU A 53 12.62 -5.37 6.19
N GLY A 54 13.87 -5.10 5.79
CA GLY A 54 14.55 -3.85 6.13
C GLY A 54 13.84 -2.62 5.54
N LEU A 55 13.33 -2.74 4.30
CA LEU A 55 12.53 -1.68 3.68
C LEU A 55 11.24 -1.42 4.46
N LYS A 56 10.51 -2.47 4.84
CA LYS A 56 9.29 -2.36 5.65
C LYS A 56 9.58 -1.66 6.98
N GLN A 57 10.61 -2.12 7.69
CA GLN A 57 10.98 -1.54 8.99
C GLN A 57 11.29 -0.05 8.85
N HIS A 58 12.12 0.31 7.86
CA HIS A 58 12.46 1.70 7.55
C HIS A 58 11.24 2.56 7.24
N LEU A 59 10.36 2.09 6.34
CA LEU A 59 9.16 2.84 5.97
C LEU A 59 8.17 2.97 7.14
N HIS A 60 8.09 1.97 8.00
CA HIS A 60 7.22 1.99 9.17
C HIS A 60 7.73 2.98 10.22
N ASP A 61 8.98 2.80 10.66
CA ASP A 61 9.55 3.51 11.79
C ASP A 61 9.78 5.00 11.48
N GLU A 62 10.29 5.30 10.28
CA GLU A 62 10.70 6.66 9.93
C GLU A 62 9.55 7.47 9.32
N TRP A 63 8.60 6.81 8.67
CA TRP A 63 7.60 7.48 7.82
C TRP A 63 6.15 7.09 8.11
N GLY A 64 5.91 6.15 9.03
CA GLY A 64 4.56 5.73 9.39
C GLY A 64 3.81 5.08 8.23
N PHE A 65 4.51 4.35 7.35
CA PHE A 65 3.84 3.47 6.40
C PHE A 65 3.37 2.19 7.07
N GLY A 66 2.35 1.60 6.48
CA GLY A 66 1.86 0.29 6.86
C GLY A 66 0.93 -0.27 5.82
N ASN A 67 0.37 -1.42 6.13
CA ASN A 67 -0.46 -2.18 5.22
C ASN A 67 -1.86 -1.58 5.11
N HIS A 68 -2.50 -1.87 3.97
CA HIS A 68 -3.91 -1.60 3.74
C HIS A 68 -4.57 -2.79 3.06
N PHE A 69 -5.40 -3.52 3.81
CA PHE A 69 -5.87 -4.85 3.38
C PHE A 69 -7.01 -4.85 2.37
N ILE A 70 -7.50 -3.67 1.95
CA ILE A 70 -8.51 -3.61 0.87
C ILE A 70 -7.87 -3.65 -0.51
N ALA A 71 -6.61 -3.25 -0.65
CA ALA A 71 -5.94 -3.24 -1.95
C ALA A 71 -5.86 -4.66 -2.55
N TRP A 72 -6.24 -4.76 -3.84
CA TRP A 72 -6.03 -5.97 -4.64
C TRP A 72 -4.54 -6.32 -4.70
N VAL A 73 -4.21 -7.61 -4.81
CA VAL A 73 -2.82 -8.03 -5.03
C VAL A 73 -2.59 -8.07 -6.54
N ASP A 74 -1.67 -7.26 -7.03
CA ASP A 74 -1.27 -7.29 -8.44
C ASP A 74 -0.35 -8.49 -8.71
N GLU A 75 -0.21 -8.83 -10.00
CA GLU A 75 0.72 -9.87 -10.43
C GLU A 75 2.16 -9.52 -10.01
N ASP A 76 2.86 -10.50 -9.42
CA ASP A 76 4.22 -10.36 -8.89
C ASP A 76 4.43 -9.29 -7.82
N GLN A 77 3.37 -8.70 -7.27
CA GLN A 77 3.48 -7.86 -6.09
C GLN A 77 4.00 -8.68 -4.89
N VAL A 78 4.94 -8.13 -4.14
CA VAL A 78 5.46 -8.70 -2.88
C VAL A 78 5.23 -7.80 -1.67
N LEU A 79 4.92 -6.52 -1.90
CA LEU A 79 4.57 -5.54 -0.87
C LEU A 79 3.57 -4.51 -1.43
N SER A 80 2.60 -4.09 -0.63
CA SER A 80 1.70 -2.96 -0.91
C SER A 80 1.39 -2.22 0.38
N TRP A 81 2.01 -1.07 0.57
CA TRP A 81 1.91 -0.28 1.79
C TRP A 81 1.42 1.13 1.47
N ARG A 82 0.74 1.75 2.42
CA ARG A 82 0.29 3.13 2.35
C ARG A 82 0.86 3.97 3.47
N LYS A 83 0.90 5.27 3.25
CA LYS A 83 1.03 6.30 4.27
C LYS A 83 -0.11 7.29 4.08
N LEU A 84 -0.98 7.43 5.08
CA LEU A 84 -2.03 8.43 5.05
C LEU A 84 -1.42 9.81 5.33
N THR A 85 -1.86 10.82 4.57
CA THR A 85 -1.65 12.23 4.95
C THR A 85 -2.79 12.72 5.81
N ASP A 86 -4.00 12.32 5.46
CA ASP A 86 -5.22 12.51 6.24
C ASP A 86 -6.27 11.46 5.83
N PHE A 87 -7.54 11.68 6.17
CA PHE A 87 -8.60 10.75 5.81
C PHE A 87 -8.95 10.77 4.32
N GLN A 88 -8.67 11.85 3.60
CA GLN A 88 -8.99 12.00 2.18
C GLN A 88 -7.89 11.44 1.29
N ASP A 89 -6.64 11.56 1.73
CA ASP A 89 -5.47 11.35 0.87
C ASP A 89 -4.42 10.38 1.44
N GLN A 90 -3.75 9.66 0.54
CA GLN A 90 -2.66 8.74 0.87
C GLN A 90 -1.55 8.70 -0.18
N TYR A 91 -0.35 8.32 0.27
CA TYR A 91 0.69 7.77 -0.58
C TYR A 91 0.54 6.25 -0.60
N HIS A 92 0.57 5.65 -1.79
CA HIS A 92 0.55 4.19 -2.00
C HIS A 92 1.85 3.74 -2.65
N LEU A 93 2.47 2.72 -2.07
CA LEU A 93 3.74 2.13 -2.51
C LEU A 93 3.55 0.65 -2.78
N ARG A 94 4.05 0.17 -3.92
CA ARG A 94 4.14 -1.25 -4.23
C ARG A 94 5.56 -1.66 -4.58
N VAL A 95 5.91 -2.88 -4.19
CA VAL A 95 7.16 -3.53 -4.57
C VAL A 95 6.85 -4.85 -5.26
N TYR A 96 7.53 -5.13 -6.37
CA TYR A 96 7.38 -6.34 -7.17
C TYR A 96 8.52 -7.33 -6.93
N LYS A 97 8.33 -8.61 -7.30
CA LYS A 97 9.31 -9.70 -7.11
C LYS A 97 10.69 -9.39 -7.68
N ASP A 98 10.74 -8.63 -8.77
CA ASP A 98 12.00 -8.22 -9.40
C ASP A 98 12.66 -7.02 -8.72
N GLY A 99 12.10 -6.53 -7.61
CA GLY A 99 12.61 -5.38 -6.87
C GLY A 99 12.19 -4.03 -7.43
N GLU A 100 11.37 -3.97 -8.49
CA GLU A 100 10.81 -2.69 -8.91
C GLU A 100 9.91 -2.10 -7.82
N ILE A 101 10.04 -0.79 -7.61
CA ILE A 101 9.27 0.01 -6.68
C ILE A 101 8.44 1.00 -7.49
N CYS A 102 7.13 0.94 -7.33
CA CYS A 102 6.18 1.90 -7.88
C CYS A 102 5.43 2.58 -6.75
N GLY A 103 4.96 3.80 -7.00
CA GLY A 103 4.13 4.48 -6.02
C GLY A 103 3.60 5.81 -6.49
N HIS A 104 2.48 6.18 -5.91
CA HIS A 104 1.72 7.37 -6.27
C HIS A 104 0.98 7.95 -5.08
N PHE A 105 0.47 9.16 -5.26
CA PHE A 105 -0.45 9.77 -4.32
C PHE A 105 -1.86 9.69 -4.89
N GLU A 106 -2.84 9.39 -4.05
CA GLU A 106 -4.23 9.16 -4.45
C GLU A 106 -5.19 9.46 -3.30
N PHE A 107 -6.48 9.50 -3.64
CA PHE A 107 -7.52 9.51 -2.62
C PHE A 107 -7.56 8.18 -1.88
N THR A 108 -7.90 8.23 -0.59
CA THR A 108 -8.21 7.02 0.17
C THR A 108 -9.51 6.41 -0.35
N PRO A 109 -9.59 5.08 -0.41
CA PRO A 109 -10.86 4.40 -0.69
C PRO A 109 -11.89 4.66 0.42
N GLU A 110 -11.45 5.00 1.64
CA GLU A 110 -12.34 5.29 2.75
C GLU A 110 -13.17 6.57 2.54
N ALA A 111 -12.54 7.61 2.00
CA ALA A 111 -13.21 8.87 1.71
C ALA A 111 -13.91 8.86 0.35
N HIS A 112 -13.29 8.25 -0.66
CA HIS A 112 -13.63 8.35 -2.08
C HIS A 112 -13.62 6.98 -2.79
N PRO A 113 -14.50 6.03 -2.41
CA PRO A 113 -14.44 4.67 -2.91
C PRO A 113 -14.65 4.55 -4.43
N LEU A 114 -15.52 5.37 -5.01
CA LEU A 114 -15.81 5.32 -6.44
C LEU A 114 -14.66 5.90 -7.25
N GLU A 115 -14.15 7.06 -6.83
CA GLU A 115 -13.03 7.73 -7.47
C GLU A 115 -11.75 6.89 -7.37
N HIS A 116 -11.52 6.24 -6.23
CA HIS A 116 -10.38 5.34 -6.04
C HIS A 116 -10.45 4.11 -6.97
N LEU A 117 -11.64 3.53 -7.18
CA LEU A 117 -11.83 2.44 -8.14
C LEU A 117 -11.60 2.87 -9.59
N GLU A 118 -11.85 4.15 -9.89
CA GLU A 118 -11.62 4.76 -11.21
C GLU A 118 -10.22 5.37 -11.35
N GLU A 119 -9.33 5.20 -10.36
CA GLU A 119 -7.97 5.79 -10.32
C GLU A 119 -7.95 7.32 -10.48
N LYS A 120 -9.04 7.99 -10.09
CA LYS A 120 -9.15 9.45 -10.10
C LYS A 120 -8.36 10.03 -8.93
N GLY A 121 -7.62 11.09 -9.21
CA GLY A 121 -6.78 11.76 -8.22
C GLY A 121 -5.38 11.18 -8.08
N GLU A 122 -5.07 10.10 -8.80
CA GLU A 122 -3.71 9.57 -8.85
C GLU A 122 -2.74 10.60 -9.45
N ARG A 123 -1.62 10.83 -8.77
CA ARG A 123 -0.55 11.72 -9.24
C ARG A 123 0.82 11.17 -8.92
N GLU A 124 1.75 11.44 -9.83
CA GLU A 124 3.17 11.13 -9.64
C GLU A 124 3.75 12.00 -8.52
N THR A 125 4.40 11.35 -7.55
CA THR A 125 5.06 12.01 -6.41
C THR A 125 6.43 11.41 -6.15
N LYS A 126 7.17 11.10 -7.23
CA LYS A 126 8.46 10.40 -7.19
C LYS A 126 9.44 11.04 -6.20
N GLU A 127 9.54 12.37 -6.16
CA GLU A 127 10.45 13.07 -5.25
C GLU A 127 10.16 12.80 -3.77
N ASP A 128 8.88 12.71 -3.39
CA ASP A 128 8.50 12.38 -2.01
C ASP A 128 8.86 10.94 -1.70
N PHE A 129 8.58 10.02 -2.63
CA PHE A 129 8.99 8.62 -2.46
C PHE A 129 10.50 8.44 -2.36
N LEU A 130 11.30 9.19 -3.12
CA LEU A 130 12.76 9.13 -2.99
C LEU A 130 13.21 9.60 -1.59
N LYS A 131 12.53 10.58 -0.99
CA LYS A 131 12.79 10.97 0.41
C LYS A 131 12.41 9.85 1.38
N PHE A 132 11.24 9.22 1.18
CA PHE A 132 10.77 8.12 2.04
C PHE A 132 11.69 6.90 1.96
N LEU A 133 12.14 6.55 0.76
CA LEU A 133 12.92 5.35 0.51
C LEU A 133 14.41 5.56 0.86
N GLY A 134 14.94 6.76 0.68
CA GLY A 134 16.36 7.06 0.93
C GLY A 134 17.28 6.06 0.23
N GLU A 135 18.16 5.41 1.00
CA GLU A 135 19.11 4.42 0.49
C GLU A 135 18.50 3.11 0.01
N PHE A 136 17.20 2.88 0.22
CA PHE A 136 16.54 1.65 -0.21
C PHE A 136 16.14 1.67 -1.69
N ALA A 137 16.20 2.82 -2.36
CA ALA A 137 15.88 2.92 -3.78
C ALA A 137 17.09 3.40 -4.60
N VAL A 138 17.26 2.79 -5.76
CA VAL A 138 18.19 3.23 -6.81
C VAL A 138 17.44 3.41 -8.12
N GLU A 139 17.84 4.41 -8.91
CA GLU A 139 17.27 4.61 -10.25
C GLU A 139 17.78 3.60 -11.28
N ARG A 140 18.92 2.96 -11.03
CA ARG A 140 19.44 1.95 -11.95
C ARG A 140 18.67 0.65 -11.73
N LYS A 141 18.16 0.10 -12.84
CA LYS A 141 17.53 -1.23 -12.84
C LYS A 141 18.41 -2.27 -12.17
N TYR A 142 17.88 -2.87 -11.11
CA TYR A 142 18.44 -4.01 -10.42
C TYR A 142 17.36 -5.06 -10.23
N VAL A 143 17.55 -6.23 -10.85
CA VAL A 143 16.59 -7.34 -10.77
C VAL A 143 16.90 -8.15 -9.53
N SER A 144 15.98 -8.10 -8.58
CA SER A 144 15.97 -8.94 -7.38
C SER A 144 15.12 -10.20 -7.59
N HIS A 145 15.13 -11.10 -6.61
CA HIS A 145 14.25 -12.28 -6.56
C HIS A 145 13.51 -12.32 -5.23
N LEU A 146 12.78 -11.25 -4.95
CA LEU A 146 12.06 -11.08 -3.70
C LEU A 146 10.94 -12.12 -3.61
N LYS A 147 10.76 -12.64 -2.40
CA LYS A 147 9.62 -13.50 -2.07
C LYS A 147 8.51 -12.62 -1.49
N MET A 148 7.27 -13.07 -1.68
CA MET A 148 6.13 -12.48 -0.97
C MET A 148 6.44 -12.50 0.52
N ASP A 149 6.22 -11.36 1.17
CA ASP A 149 6.33 -11.26 2.62
C ASP A 149 5.32 -12.23 3.27
N PRO A 150 5.76 -13.19 4.12
CA PRO A 150 4.86 -14.13 4.77
C PRO A 150 3.82 -13.42 5.66
N ASP A 151 4.17 -12.23 6.14
CA ASP A 151 3.34 -11.37 6.99
C ASP A 151 2.69 -10.22 6.22
N ALA A 152 2.61 -10.34 4.87
CA ALA A 152 1.95 -9.35 4.00
C ALA A 152 0.47 -9.12 4.34
N PHE A 153 -0.12 -9.90 5.24
CA PHE A 153 -1.48 -9.73 5.73
C PHE A 153 -1.56 -9.73 7.27
N ASP A 154 -0.46 -9.45 7.98
CA ASP A 154 -0.47 -9.34 9.45
C ASP A 154 -1.28 -8.10 9.86
N PRO A 155 -2.43 -8.25 10.55
CA PRO A 155 -3.26 -7.14 11.02
C PRO A 155 -2.50 -6.07 11.82
N LYS A 156 -1.39 -6.41 12.48
CA LYS A 156 -0.56 -5.45 13.23
C LYS A 156 0.13 -4.43 12.35
N SER A 157 0.34 -4.76 11.07
CA SER A 157 0.92 -3.84 10.10
C SER A 157 -0.08 -2.84 9.53
N GLU A 158 -1.38 -2.99 9.83
CA GLU A 158 -2.43 -2.11 9.31
C GLU A 158 -2.32 -0.69 9.84
N ILE A 159 -2.42 0.27 8.93
CA ILE A 159 -2.59 1.67 9.30
C ILE A 159 -3.98 2.14 8.89
N SER A 160 -4.71 2.63 9.87
CA SER A 160 -5.96 3.38 9.74
C SER A 160 -5.80 4.78 10.32
N ILE A 161 -6.78 5.64 10.07
CA ILE A 161 -6.81 6.98 10.69
C ILE A 161 -6.90 6.91 12.22
N GLU A 162 -7.45 5.83 12.77
CA GLU A 162 -7.44 5.63 14.23
C GLU A 162 -6.05 5.29 14.76
N THR A 163 -5.28 4.48 14.02
CA THR A 163 -3.89 4.14 14.35
C THR A 163 -3.00 5.39 14.31
N LEU A 164 -3.16 6.26 13.30
CA LEU A 164 -2.41 7.52 13.18
C LEU A 164 -2.59 8.50 14.33
N LYS A 165 -3.73 8.48 15.01
CA LYS A 165 -3.96 9.38 16.18
C LYS A 165 -3.30 8.88 17.46
N ARG A 166 -2.75 7.65 17.45
CA ARG A 166 -2.14 7.01 18.62
C ARG A 166 -0.61 6.99 18.57
N ILE A 167 -0.02 7.41 17.45
CA ILE A 167 1.42 7.60 17.24
C ILE A 167 1.71 9.10 17.39
#